data_AF-A0AAU4ZJA6-F1
#
_entry.id   AF-A0AAU4ZJA6-F1
#
_cell.length_a   1.000
_cell.length_b   1.000
_cell.length_c   1.000
_cell.angle_alpha   90.00
_cell.angle_beta   90.00
_cell.angle_gamma   90.00
#
_symmetry.space_group_name_H-M   'P 1'
#
loop_
_entity.id
_entity.type
_entity.pdbx_description
1 polymer ?
#
loop_
_entity_poly.entity_id
_entity_poly.type
_entity_poly.pdbx_seq_one_letter_code
_entity_poly.pdbx_strand_id
1 'polypeptide(L)'
;MTDEMSAVLAGLTPTVVPVAGADPELIAIGERYWAMAGFHPELFTPVWCEKAADIDTLGWGGPLYATAAGGVRAVVDHMCPQCQQQLSLTSRTALADLARGETPVCVECTESLVAAVQTLNDPKRKAKRDAARARAAEQQALDAALATWQSAQHELIEERYRLTFSETVPTASVREMVAALALLRYAPSTTPISQIGAWLDPLHPAQTETVQLLGALVRGRLIRIHPTTPVTAIEWKSSFQDALAAAGGDLESVELSPQPTSNFFPLDSRFYAPFATSAGTGAQHLDAALSERLTPEHLTAGQHDDLLSLAQELIAEEALRYFTSRLEDLNLPTVTDNHVERLREAAYKVARHRPLAEIYNLAWRSTRSAAESAQKNPRAPRANMSTHAVNQFETHALHAVTDPAWPIKAFGEVTGCGPSAMARTLFYTVLDMHPLETSLTDIEQALPEPAPEPLTPAGEATPQPPTGKESEDEELSLLVRWLHAYPESWDPDTVLKALEDLAQSAAGMEYDVEQRVVRRAVAHLQQLTACLSPVLDERQVALAVLAATELLQHPVTGSDRSAKNQPVGSVVRRHLSQAIFGTEDDPAEQ
;
A
#
# COMPACT_ATOMS: atom_id res chain seq x y z
N MET A 1 70.86 -36.43 -4.57
CA MET A 1 70.96 -35.96 -5.97
C MET A 1 72.42 -36.03 -6.37
N THR A 2 72.75 -36.62 -7.51
CA THR A 2 74.07 -36.40 -8.13
C THR A 2 74.12 -34.96 -8.63
N ASP A 3 75.27 -34.29 -8.54
CA ASP A 3 75.43 -32.89 -8.99
C ASP A 3 74.98 -32.68 -10.45
N GLU A 4 75.10 -33.71 -11.29
CA GLU A 4 74.59 -33.71 -12.68
C GLU A 4 73.07 -33.63 -12.79
N MET A 5 72.30 -34.35 -11.96
CA MET A 5 70.82 -34.28 -12.01
C MET A 5 70.29 -32.95 -11.47
N SER A 6 71.01 -32.33 -10.53
CA SER A 6 70.66 -30.99 -10.04
C SER A 6 70.84 -29.92 -11.11
N ALA A 7 71.89 -30.02 -11.92
CA ALA A 7 72.14 -29.10 -13.04
C ALA A 7 71.11 -29.26 -14.17
N VAL A 8 70.70 -30.49 -14.50
CA VAL A 8 69.68 -30.76 -15.53
C VAL A 8 68.31 -30.22 -15.13
N LEU A 9 67.89 -30.39 -13.87
CA LEU A 9 66.61 -29.88 -13.38
C LEU A 9 66.60 -28.35 -13.21
N ALA A 10 67.76 -27.75 -12.91
CA ALA A 10 67.89 -26.29 -12.86
C ALA A 10 67.62 -25.66 -14.24
N GLY A 11 68.07 -26.28 -15.33
CA GLY A 11 67.78 -25.85 -16.71
C GLY A 11 66.32 -26.00 -17.17
N LEU A 12 65.50 -26.72 -16.38
CA LEU A 12 64.07 -26.92 -16.63
C LEU A 12 63.18 -25.94 -15.85
N THR A 13 63.75 -25.06 -15.02
CA THR A 13 62.97 -24.04 -14.32
C THR A 13 62.55 -22.95 -15.31
N PRO A 14 61.24 -22.75 -15.57
CA PRO A 14 60.80 -21.78 -16.56
C PRO A 14 61.09 -20.36 -16.11
N THR A 15 61.67 -19.57 -17.01
CA THR A 15 61.72 -18.12 -16.90
C THR A 15 60.43 -17.54 -17.47
N VAL A 16 59.71 -16.76 -16.67
CA VAL A 16 58.44 -16.15 -17.07
C VAL A 16 58.70 -14.79 -17.70
N VAL A 17 58.28 -14.61 -18.95
CA VAL A 17 58.47 -13.38 -19.74
C VAL A 17 57.10 -12.80 -20.11
N PRO A 18 56.78 -11.55 -19.75
CA PRO A 18 55.51 -10.93 -20.16
C PRO A 18 55.36 -10.82 -21.68
N VAL A 19 54.15 -11.07 -22.18
CA VAL A 19 53.81 -10.86 -23.58
C VAL A 19 53.63 -9.36 -23.83
N ALA A 20 54.29 -8.84 -24.86
CA ALA A 20 54.19 -7.42 -25.20
C ALA A 20 52.74 -7.01 -25.52
N GLY A 21 52.24 -5.98 -24.82
CA GLY A 21 50.89 -5.46 -25.01
C GLY A 21 49.76 -6.29 -24.37
N ALA A 22 50.10 -7.35 -23.62
CA ALA A 22 49.11 -8.12 -22.88
C ALA A 22 48.46 -7.29 -21.76
N ASP A 23 47.24 -7.68 -21.39
CA ASP A 23 46.53 -7.07 -20.27
C ASP A 23 47.28 -7.33 -18.94
N PRO A 24 47.45 -6.33 -18.05
CA PRO A 24 48.10 -6.51 -16.76
C PRO A 24 47.51 -7.67 -15.93
N GLU A 25 46.20 -7.90 -16.05
CA GLU A 25 45.52 -8.99 -15.35
C GLU A 25 45.90 -10.37 -15.91
N LEU A 26 46.08 -10.48 -17.23
CA LEU A 26 46.60 -11.71 -17.86
C LEU A 26 48.05 -11.98 -17.44
N ILE A 27 48.87 -10.93 -17.32
CA ILE A 27 50.25 -11.04 -16.83
C ILE A 27 50.23 -11.60 -15.40
N ALA A 28 49.42 -11.02 -14.50
CA ALA A 28 49.30 -11.48 -13.13
C ALA A 28 48.79 -12.94 -13.03
N ILE A 29 47.79 -13.31 -13.84
CA ILE A 29 47.31 -14.70 -13.94
C ILE A 29 48.44 -15.62 -14.43
N GLY A 30 49.19 -15.19 -15.44
CA GLY A 30 50.32 -15.93 -16.01
C GLY A 30 51.46 -16.16 -15.01
N GLU A 31 51.84 -15.14 -14.25
CA GLU A 31 52.85 -15.22 -13.19
C GLU A 31 52.42 -16.18 -12.08
N ARG A 32 51.18 -16.10 -11.60
CA ARG A 32 50.61 -17.06 -10.64
C ARG A 32 50.56 -18.48 -11.21
N TYR A 33 50.19 -18.62 -12.48
CA TYR A 33 50.13 -19.92 -13.15
C TYR A 33 51.50 -20.58 -13.27
N TRP A 34 52.57 -19.83 -13.51
CA TRP A 34 53.92 -20.39 -13.64
C TRP A 34 54.76 -20.34 -12.36
N ALA A 35 54.21 -19.80 -11.26
CA ALA A 35 54.87 -19.78 -9.95
C ALA A 35 55.15 -21.21 -9.46
N MET A 36 56.44 -21.58 -9.48
CA MET A 36 56.93 -22.91 -9.14
C MET A 36 57.82 -22.83 -7.88
N ALA A 37 57.58 -23.72 -6.92
CA ALA A 37 58.36 -23.83 -5.69
C ALA A 37 59.64 -24.66 -5.90
N GLY A 38 59.69 -25.48 -6.94
CA GLY A 38 60.82 -26.34 -7.29
C GLY A 38 60.36 -27.67 -7.88
N PHE A 39 61.23 -28.68 -7.84
CA PHE A 39 60.91 -30.05 -8.23
C PHE A 39 60.87 -30.96 -7.00
N HIS A 40 59.99 -31.96 -7.03
CA HIS A 40 59.93 -32.96 -5.96
C HIS A 40 61.22 -33.81 -5.98
N PRO A 41 61.94 -33.95 -4.86
CA PRO A 41 63.29 -34.54 -4.83
C PRO A 41 63.35 -36.02 -5.25
N GLU A 42 62.24 -36.75 -5.11
CA GLU A 42 62.17 -38.19 -5.42
C GLU A 42 61.38 -38.52 -6.70
N LEU A 43 60.45 -37.64 -7.09
CA LEU A 43 59.51 -37.90 -8.20
C LEU A 43 59.87 -37.09 -9.45
N PHE A 44 60.77 -36.11 -9.32
CA PHE A 44 61.20 -35.21 -10.39
C PHE A 44 60.03 -34.47 -11.09
N THR A 45 58.90 -34.36 -10.42
CA THR A 45 57.73 -33.62 -10.89
C THR A 45 57.75 -32.17 -10.39
N PRO A 46 57.30 -31.20 -11.19
CA PRO A 46 57.23 -29.81 -10.76
C PRO A 46 56.23 -29.61 -9.62
N VAL A 47 56.61 -28.82 -8.62
CA VAL A 47 55.79 -28.42 -7.47
C VAL A 47 55.40 -26.95 -7.63
N TRP A 48 54.10 -26.69 -7.66
CA TRP A 48 53.55 -25.36 -7.91
C TRP A 48 53.25 -24.64 -6.59
N CYS A 49 53.46 -23.32 -6.57
CA CYS A 49 53.12 -22.49 -5.41
C CYS A 49 51.60 -22.43 -5.16
N GLU A 50 50.81 -22.56 -6.22
CA GLU A 50 49.34 -22.46 -6.18
C GLU A 50 48.71 -23.52 -7.10
N LYS A 51 47.57 -24.11 -6.68
CA LYS A 51 46.84 -25.06 -7.54
C LYS A 51 46.15 -24.32 -8.67
N ALA A 52 46.11 -24.92 -9.85
CA ALA A 52 45.46 -24.34 -11.02
C ALA A 52 43.98 -23.98 -10.77
N ALA A 53 43.25 -24.74 -9.96
CA ALA A 53 41.84 -24.46 -9.65
C ALA A 53 41.63 -23.23 -8.75
N ASP A 54 42.67 -22.76 -8.05
CA ASP A 54 42.59 -21.64 -7.11
C ASP A 54 42.92 -20.29 -7.79
N ILE A 55 43.36 -20.32 -9.06
CA ILE A 55 43.67 -19.14 -9.86
C ILE A 55 42.40 -18.66 -10.56
N ASP A 56 41.86 -17.54 -10.09
CA ASP A 56 40.67 -16.93 -10.67
C ASP A 56 40.94 -16.40 -12.09
N THR A 57 40.10 -16.82 -13.05
CA THR A 57 40.11 -16.35 -14.44
C THR A 57 38.73 -15.87 -14.89
N LEU A 58 37.82 -15.59 -13.95
CA LEU A 58 36.46 -15.12 -14.21
C LEU A 58 36.46 -13.93 -15.18
N GLY A 59 35.71 -14.06 -16.27
CA GLY A 59 35.57 -13.02 -17.30
C GLY A 59 36.51 -13.14 -18.51
N TRP A 60 37.53 -14.02 -18.48
CA TRP A 60 38.44 -14.21 -19.63
C TRP A 60 37.98 -15.28 -20.63
N GLY A 61 37.21 -16.28 -20.18
CA GLY A 61 36.57 -17.26 -21.05
C GLY A 61 37.57 -18.12 -21.84
N GLY A 62 38.11 -19.15 -21.19
CA GLY A 62 39.06 -20.09 -21.78
C GLY A 62 39.71 -20.96 -20.70
N PRO A 63 40.40 -22.05 -21.09
CA PRO A 63 41.14 -22.84 -20.13
C PRO A 63 42.32 -22.03 -19.57
N LEU A 64 42.62 -22.18 -18.28
CA LEU A 64 43.62 -21.39 -17.56
C LEU A 64 44.99 -21.34 -18.23
N TYR A 65 45.45 -22.43 -18.86
CA TYR A 65 46.74 -22.44 -19.57
C TYR A 65 46.75 -21.49 -20.79
N ALA A 66 45.62 -21.33 -21.47
CA ALA A 66 45.49 -20.39 -22.58
C ALA A 66 45.42 -18.94 -22.08
N THR A 67 44.75 -18.71 -20.95
CA THR A 67 44.72 -17.41 -20.26
C THR A 67 46.13 -17.01 -19.79
N ALA A 68 46.87 -17.93 -19.17
CA ALA A 68 48.25 -17.73 -18.77
C ALA A 68 49.18 -17.46 -19.97
N ALA A 69 49.04 -18.22 -21.05
CA ALA A 69 49.74 -17.98 -22.32
C ALA A 69 49.29 -16.67 -22.99
N GLY A 70 48.14 -16.10 -22.62
CA GLY A 70 47.71 -14.76 -23.04
C GLY A 70 48.59 -13.65 -22.46
N GLY A 71 49.03 -13.82 -21.21
CA GLY A 71 49.78 -12.82 -20.46
C GLY A 71 51.29 -12.99 -20.46
N VAL A 72 51.78 -14.24 -20.40
CA VAL A 72 53.22 -14.52 -20.27
C VAL A 72 53.67 -15.69 -21.17
N ARG A 73 54.98 -15.81 -21.36
CA ARG A 73 55.67 -16.97 -21.94
C ARG A 73 56.54 -17.60 -20.86
N ALA A 74 56.34 -18.87 -20.57
CA ALA A 74 57.24 -19.65 -19.74
C ALA A 74 58.28 -20.31 -20.63
N VAL A 75 59.52 -19.80 -20.56
CA VAL A 75 60.60 -20.22 -21.45
C VAL A 75 61.63 -21.02 -20.67
N VAL A 76 62.04 -22.16 -21.20
CA VAL A 76 63.06 -23.05 -20.61
C VAL A 76 64.28 -23.15 -21.50
N ASP A 77 65.43 -23.55 -20.95
CA ASP A 77 66.69 -23.68 -21.69
C ASP A 77 66.73 -24.97 -22.53
N HIS A 78 65.74 -25.13 -23.42
CA HIS A 78 65.58 -26.25 -24.35
C HIS A 78 65.12 -25.71 -25.71
N MET A 79 65.38 -26.47 -26.78
CA MET A 79 64.99 -26.08 -28.14
C MET A 79 63.71 -26.80 -28.54
N CYS A 80 62.77 -26.05 -29.13
CA CYS A 80 61.56 -26.63 -29.69
C CYS A 80 61.89 -27.53 -30.90
N PRO A 81 61.39 -28.77 -30.94
CA PRO A 81 61.69 -29.71 -32.02
C PRO A 81 61.17 -29.25 -33.39
N GLN A 82 60.13 -28.42 -33.42
CA GLN A 82 59.46 -27.99 -34.65
C GLN A 82 60.06 -26.70 -35.25
N CYS A 83 60.31 -25.68 -34.43
CA CYS A 83 60.78 -24.37 -34.92
C CYS A 83 62.25 -24.07 -34.62
N GLN A 84 62.93 -24.92 -33.84
CA GLN A 84 64.33 -24.74 -33.45
C GLN A 84 64.58 -23.36 -32.79
N GLN A 85 63.59 -22.85 -32.06
CA GLN A 85 63.71 -21.68 -31.18
C GLN A 85 63.67 -22.14 -29.72
N GLN A 86 63.98 -21.24 -28.79
CA GLN A 86 63.86 -21.51 -27.37
C GLN A 86 62.43 -21.95 -27.00
N LEU A 87 62.31 -23.04 -26.23
CA LEU A 87 61.04 -23.70 -25.95
C LEU A 87 60.18 -22.86 -25.00
N SER A 88 59.06 -22.35 -25.52
CA SER A 88 57.97 -21.77 -24.76
C SER A 88 56.95 -22.87 -24.38
N LEU A 89 56.72 -23.08 -23.10
CA LEU A 89 55.86 -24.15 -22.61
C LEU A 89 54.37 -23.82 -22.82
N THR A 90 53.61 -24.81 -23.30
CA THR A 90 52.16 -24.67 -23.57
C THR A 90 51.29 -24.84 -22.33
N SER A 91 51.76 -25.56 -21.31
CA SER A 91 51.04 -25.81 -20.06
C SER A 91 51.95 -26.38 -18.97
N ARG A 92 51.47 -26.41 -17.72
CA ARG A 92 52.14 -27.13 -16.61
C ARG A 92 52.39 -28.62 -16.94
N THR A 93 51.53 -29.23 -17.75
CA THR A 93 51.70 -30.62 -18.21
C THR A 93 52.90 -30.74 -19.16
N ALA A 94 53.07 -29.79 -20.08
CA ALA A 94 54.23 -29.79 -20.98
C ALA A 94 55.57 -29.69 -20.23
N LEU A 95 55.60 -29.01 -19.07
CA LEU A 95 56.79 -29.02 -18.20
C LEU A 95 57.02 -30.40 -17.57
N ALA A 96 55.95 -31.08 -17.14
CA ALA A 96 56.03 -32.43 -16.58
C ALA A 96 56.45 -33.46 -17.64
N ASP A 97 56.00 -33.31 -18.88
CA ASP A 97 56.38 -34.14 -20.02
C ASP A 97 57.86 -33.94 -20.36
N LEU A 98 58.32 -32.68 -20.40
CA LEU A 98 59.73 -32.35 -20.59
C LEU A 98 60.62 -32.94 -19.49
N ALA A 99 60.19 -32.87 -18.23
CA ALA A 99 60.91 -33.47 -17.10
C ALA A 99 60.98 -35.01 -17.18
N ARG A 100 60.06 -35.65 -17.91
CA ARG A 100 60.06 -37.10 -18.18
C ARG A 100 60.84 -37.48 -19.45
N GLY A 101 61.46 -36.51 -20.12
CA GLY A 101 62.25 -36.72 -21.33
C GLY A 101 61.44 -36.73 -22.63
N GLU A 102 60.17 -36.32 -22.59
CA GLU A 102 59.39 -36.09 -23.81
C GLU A 102 59.77 -34.75 -24.47
N THR A 103 59.45 -34.59 -25.76
CA THR A 103 59.79 -33.40 -26.54
C THR A 103 58.54 -32.58 -26.87
N PRO A 104 58.02 -31.77 -25.93
CA PRO A 104 56.87 -30.92 -26.19
C PRO A 104 57.19 -29.84 -27.23
N VAL A 105 56.13 -29.33 -27.84
CA VAL A 105 56.17 -28.33 -28.89
C VAL A 105 55.85 -26.95 -28.31
N CYS A 106 56.40 -25.90 -28.93
CA CYS A 106 56.29 -24.53 -28.44
C CYS A 106 54.87 -23.93 -28.53
N VAL A 107 54.58 -22.88 -27.75
CA VAL A 107 53.33 -22.12 -27.85
C VAL A 107 53.10 -21.62 -29.28
N GLU A 108 54.12 -21.03 -29.90
CA GLU A 108 54.06 -20.46 -31.25
C GLU A 108 53.84 -21.53 -32.35
N CYS A 109 54.15 -22.78 -32.03
CA CYS A 109 54.04 -23.93 -32.90
C CYS A 109 52.66 -24.63 -32.77
N THR A 110 51.86 -24.23 -31.76
CA THR A 110 50.56 -24.83 -31.44
C THR A 110 49.44 -23.90 -31.91
N GLU A 111 48.95 -24.10 -33.13
CA GLU A 111 48.00 -23.18 -33.81
C GLU A 111 46.73 -22.91 -32.99
N SER A 112 46.16 -23.93 -32.34
CA SER A 112 44.97 -23.77 -31.50
C SER A 112 45.20 -22.87 -30.28
N LEU A 113 46.39 -22.94 -29.68
CA LEU A 113 46.78 -22.10 -28.55
C LEU A 113 47.10 -20.68 -29.01
N VAL A 114 47.79 -20.51 -30.16
CA VAL A 114 48.03 -19.20 -30.77
C VAL A 114 46.72 -18.49 -31.08
N ALA A 115 45.76 -19.19 -31.70
CA ALA A 115 44.43 -18.63 -32.00
C ALA A 115 43.66 -18.22 -30.73
N ALA A 116 43.74 -19.02 -29.66
CA ALA A 116 43.15 -18.69 -28.36
C ALA A 116 43.80 -17.45 -27.73
N VAL A 117 45.13 -17.36 -27.74
CA VAL A 117 45.90 -16.22 -27.21
C VAL A 117 45.60 -14.93 -28.00
N GLN A 118 45.56 -15.00 -29.32
CA GLN A 118 45.18 -13.86 -30.17
C GLN A 118 43.77 -13.38 -29.87
N THR A 119 42.85 -14.32 -29.62
CA THR A 119 41.47 -14.02 -29.25
C THR A 119 41.38 -13.31 -27.89
N LEU A 120 42.18 -13.72 -26.90
CA LEU A 120 42.21 -13.07 -25.57
C LEU A 120 42.74 -11.63 -25.63
N ASN A 121 43.79 -11.43 -26.42
CA ASN A 121 44.49 -10.16 -26.61
C ASN A 121 43.86 -9.25 -27.70
N ASP A 122 42.72 -9.63 -28.29
CA ASP A 122 42.01 -8.81 -29.28
C ASP A 122 41.60 -7.44 -28.67
N PRO A 123 42.06 -6.30 -29.22
CA PRO A 123 41.76 -4.98 -28.70
C PRO A 123 40.25 -4.66 -28.68
N LYS A 124 39.47 -5.21 -29.62
CA LYS A 124 38.00 -5.02 -29.61
C LYS A 124 37.35 -5.72 -28.43
N ARG A 125 37.83 -6.93 -28.08
CA ARG A 125 37.33 -7.67 -26.93
C ARG A 125 37.80 -7.04 -25.62
N LYS A 126 39.02 -6.52 -25.57
CA LYS A 126 39.51 -5.71 -24.45
C LYS A 126 38.61 -4.50 -24.22
N ALA A 127 38.41 -3.66 -25.24
CA ALA A 127 37.53 -2.49 -25.15
C ALA A 127 36.10 -2.86 -24.71
N LYS A 128 35.57 -4.00 -25.20
CA LYS A 128 34.25 -4.50 -24.76
C LYS A 128 34.23 -4.92 -23.28
N ARG A 129 35.28 -5.58 -22.78
CA ARG A 129 35.41 -5.95 -21.36
C ARG A 129 35.54 -4.71 -20.48
N ASP A 130 36.37 -3.77 -20.87
CA ASP A 130 36.58 -2.52 -20.14
C ASP A 130 35.28 -1.70 -20.07
N ALA A 131 34.54 -1.60 -21.18
CA ALA A 131 33.22 -0.96 -21.20
C ALA A 131 32.19 -1.70 -20.33
N ALA A 132 32.21 -3.04 -20.32
CA ALA A 132 31.34 -3.82 -19.45
C ALA A 132 31.68 -3.64 -17.96
N ARG A 133 32.98 -3.58 -17.61
CA ARG A 133 33.45 -3.28 -16.25
C ARG A 133 33.05 -1.88 -15.81
N ALA A 134 33.21 -0.88 -16.69
CA ALA A 134 32.80 0.49 -16.41
C ALA A 134 31.29 0.58 -16.13
N ARG A 135 30.45 -0.06 -16.96
CA ARG A 135 28.99 -0.12 -16.73
C ARG A 135 28.61 -0.87 -15.46
N ALA A 136 29.30 -1.97 -15.16
CA ALA A 136 29.06 -2.72 -13.93
C ALA A 136 29.43 -1.90 -12.69
N ALA A 137 30.54 -1.18 -12.73
CA ALA A 137 30.95 -0.26 -11.66
C ALA A 137 29.96 0.90 -11.48
N GLU A 138 29.46 1.47 -12.58
CA GLU A 138 28.43 2.51 -12.57
C GLU A 138 27.12 2.00 -11.96
N GLN A 139 26.64 0.82 -12.37
CA GLN A 139 25.45 0.21 -11.80
C GLN A 139 25.64 -0.10 -10.31
N GLN A 140 26.80 -0.63 -9.92
CA GLN A 140 27.10 -0.92 -8.53
C GLN A 140 27.12 0.37 -7.67
N ALA A 141 27.62 1.48 -8.21
CA ALA A 141 27.58 2.77 -7.54
C ALA A 141 26.14 3.30 -7.39
N LEU A 142 25.31 3.14 -8.43
CA LEU A 142 23.88 3.48 -8.39
C LEU A 142 23.13 2.66 -7.33
N ASP A 143 23.36 1.35 -7.29
CA ASP A 143 22.72 0.45 -6.34
C ASP A 143 23.15 0.78 -4.89
N ALA A 144 24.43 1.11 -4.68
CA ALA A 144 24.94 1.53 -3.38
C ALA A 144 24.35 2.88 -2.91
N ALA A 145 24.21 3.85 -3.82
CA ALA A 145 23.58 5.13 -3.53
C ALA A 145 22.09 4.96 -3.19
N LEU A 146 21.36 4.13 -3.96
CA LEU A 146 19.97 3.79 -3.68
C LEU A 146 19.81 3.11 -2.31
N ALA A 147 20.70 2.18 -1.96
CA ALA A 147 20.67 1.52 -0.65
C ALA A 147 20.91 2.52 0.50
N THR A 148 21.83 3.47 0.32
CA THR A 148 22.10 4.53 1.29
C THR A 148 20.89 5.45 1.46
N TRP A 149 20.25 5.83 0.36
CA TRP A 149 19.00 6.61 0.36
C TRP A 149 17.87 5.88 1.12
N GLN A 150 17.67 4.59 0.84
CA GLN A 150 16.66 3.78 1.53
C GLN A 150 16.96 3.64 3.03
N SER A 151 18.24 3.55 3.41
CA SER A 151 18.64 3.56 4.83
C SER A 151 18.24 4.86 5.52
N ALA A 152 18.49 6.02 4.89
CA ALA A 152 18.07 7.32 5.41
C ALA A 152 16.54 7.44 5.53
N GLN A 153 15.80 6.89 4.56
CA GLN A 153 14.33 6.80 4.65
C GLN A 153 13.88 5.97 5.86
N HIS A 154 14.51 4.84 6.12
CA HIS A 154 14.21 4.00 7.28
C HIS A 154 14.47 4.73 8.59
N GLU A 155 15.62 5.40 8.74
CA GLU A 155 15.95 6.17 9.95
C GLU A 155 14.90 7.26 10.24
N LEU A 156 14.42 7.97 9.22
CA LEU A 156 13.38 8.99 9.37
C LEU A 156 12.02 8.40 9.77
N ILE A 157 11.67 7.21 9.26
CA ILE A 157 10.46 6.50 9.69
C ILE A 157 10.58 6.09 11.17
N GLU A 158 11.72 5.55 11.58
CA GLU A 158 11.96 5.16 12.97
C GLU A 158 11.90 6.35 13.94
N GLU A 159 12.43 7.50 13.54
CA GLU A 159 12.37 8.73 14.33
C GLU A 159 10.93 9.28 14.41
N ARG A 160 10.25 9.45 13.27
CA ARG A 160 8.91 10.04 13.20
C ARG A 160 7.86 9.17 13.88
N TYR A 161 7.95 7.85 13.74
CA TYR A 161 7.00 6.90 14.27
C TYR A 161 7.54 6.14 15.48
N ARG A 162 8.42 6.79 16.26
CA ARG A 162 8.95 6.23 17.50
C ARG A 162 7.82 5.70 18.40
N LEU A 163 8.05 4.51 18.93
CA LEU A 163 7.10 3.84 19.82
C LEU A 163 6.82 4.70 21.05
N THR A 164 5.54 4.91 21.32
CA THR A 164 5.04 5.70 22.45
C THR A 164 3.79 5.02 22.98
N PHE A 165 3.68 4.97 24.31
CA PHE A 165 2.63 4.19 24.98
C PHE A 165 1.86 5.02 26.01
N SER A 166 0.60 4.66 26.22
CA SER A 166 -0.35 5.28 27.16
C SER A 166 -1.18 4.20 27.86
N GLU A 167 -1.50 4.33 29.14
CA GLU A 167 -2.40 3.37 29.79
C GLU A 167 -3.88 3.61 29.43
N THR A 168 -4.22 4.84 29.05
CA THR A 168 -5.59 5.26 28.76
C THR A 168 -5.98 4.93 27.32
N VAL A 169 -7.02 4.11 27.16
CA VAL A 169 -7.65 3.82 25.87
C VAL A 169 -8.71 4.90 25.57
N PRO A 170 -8.61 5.63 24.44
CA PRO A 170 -9.56 6.67 24.07
C PRO A 170 -10.96 6.09 23.83
N THR A 171 -12.00 6.89 23.97
CA THR A 171 -13.36 6.54 23.53
C THR A 171 -13.42 6.58 22.00
N ALA A 172 -14.18 5.67 21.40
CA ALA A 172 -14.33 5.57 19.96
C ALA A 172 -15.75 5.06 19.61
N SER A 173 -16.14 5.19 18.35
CA SER A 173 -17.42 4.65 17.86
C SER A 173 -17.45 3.13 17.92
N VAL A 174 -18.64 2.53 17.93
CA VAL A 174 -18.81 1.06 17.89
C VAL A 174 -18.10 0.46 16.68
N ARG A 175 -18.23 1.10 15.50
CA ARG A 175 -17.54 0.71 14.26
C ARG A 175 -16.02 0.66 14.44
N GLU A 176 -15.42 1.71 14.99
CA GLU A 176 -13.97 1.77 15.22
C GLU A 176 -13.50 0.76 16.26
N MET A 177 -14.25 0.57 17.35
CA MET A 177 -13.93 -0.41 18.38
C MET A 177 -13.95 -1.84 17.80
N VAL A 178 -14.98 -2.19 17.00
CA VAL A 178 -15.06 -3.50 16.33
C VAL A 178 -13.94 -3.67 15.30
N ALA A 179 -13.61 -2.63 14.53
CA ALA A 179 -12.52 -2.67 13.56
C ALA A 179 -11.15 -2.87 14.23
N ALA A 180 -10.89 -2.16 15.34
CA ALA A 180 -9.66 -2.32 16.11
C ALA A 180 -9.57 -3.73 16.73
N LEU A 181 -10.67 -4.24 17.28
CA LEU A 181 -10.70 -5.60 17.84
C LEU A 181 -10.49 -6.67 16.75
N ALA A 182 -11.07 -6.48 15.57
CA ALA A 182 -10.84 -7.32 14.40
C ALA A 182 -9.37 -7.30 13.97
N LEU A 183 -8.74 -6.13 13.98
CA LEU A 183 -7.30 -6.00 13.69
C LEU A 183 -6.45 -6.82 14.67
N LEU A 184 -6.76 -6.77 15.96
CA LEU A 184 -5.99 -7.45 17.00
C LEU A 184 -6.14 -8.98 16.95
N ARG A 185 -7.32 -9.48 16.58
CA ARG A 185 -7.63 -10.93 16.66
C ARG A 185 -7.34 -11.71 15.40
N TYR A 186 -7.41 -11.06 14.24
CA TYR A 186 -7.29 -11.72 12.94
C TYR A 186 -6.00 -11.38 12.18
N ALA A 187 -5.20 -10.44 12.68
CA ALA A 187 -3.89 -10.19 12.10
C ALA A 187 -2.96 -11.41 12.23
N PRO A 188 -2.24 -11.80 11.16
CA PRO A 188 -1.19 -12.83 11.22
C PRO A 188 -0.13 -12.60 12.31
N SER A 189 0.13 -11.34 12.65
CA SER A 189 0.97 -10.90 13.75
C SER A 189 0.30 -9.71 14.42
N THR A 190 0.28 -9.66 15.75
CA THR A 190 -0.33 -8.56 16.52
C THR A 190 0.68 -7.50 16.95
N THR A 191 1.98 -7.76 16.81
CA THR A 191 3.05 -6.82 17.16
C THR A 191 4.30 -7.03 16.30
N PRO A 192 4.52 -6.18 15.28
CA PRO A 192 3.54 -5.23 14.73
C PRO A 192 2.35 -5.97 14.09
N ILE A 193 1.20 -5.28 14.03
CA ILE A 193 0.08 -5.65 13.17
C ILE A 193 0.60 -5.65 11.74
N SER A 194 0.59 -6.84 11.12
CA SER A 194 1.09 -7.05 9.76
C SER A 194 0.24 -6.33 8.72
N GLN A 195 0.87 -6.00 7.59
CA GLN A 195 0.25 -5.31 6.46
C GLN A 195 -1.06 -5.97 6.04
N ILE A 196 -2.12 -5.18 5.96
CA ILE A 196 -3.48 -5.68 5.75
C ILE A 196 -3.69 -6.11 4.30
N GLY A 197 -2.97 -5.49 3.35
CA GLY A 197 -2.99 -5.92 1.95
C GLY A 197 -2.53 -7.37 1.72
N ALA A 198 -1.87 -8.00 2.71
CA ALA A 198 -1.37 -9.37 2.62
C ALA A 198 -2.24 -10.40 3.38
N TRP A 199 -3.39 -10.00 3.93
CA TRP A 199 -4.24 -10.91 4.72
C TRP A 199 -5.03 -11.86 3.81
N LEU A 200 -5.28 -13.07 4.32
CA LEU A 200 -6.12 -14.06 3.63
C LEU A 200 -7.59 -13.64 3.67
N ASP A 201 -8.07 -13.25 4.84
CA ASP A 201 -9.42 -12.71 5.03
C ASP A 201 -9.35 -11.18 5.10
N PRO A 202 -10.21 -10.45 4.37
CA PRO A 202 -10.18 -9.00 4.41
C PRO A 202 -10.64 -8.49 5.79
N LEU A 203 -10.14 -7.31 6.19
CA LEU A 203 -10.58 -6.66 7.43
C LEU A 203 -12.07 -6.35 7.40
N HIS A 204 -12.51 -5.67 6.34
CA HIS A 204 -13.89 -5.29 6.06
C HIS A 204 -14.35 -5.95 4.74
N PRO A 205 -15.64 -6.32 4.57
CA PRO A 205 -16.09 -6.96 3.34
C PRO A 205 -15.92 -6.07 2.10
N ALA A 206 -16.12 -4.76 2.26
CA ALA A 206 -15.78 -3.75 1.24
C ALA A 206 -14.32 -3.28 1.40
N GLN A 207 -13.48 -3.51 0.40
CA GLN A 207 -12.05 -3.16 0.46
C GLN A 207 -11.80 -1.64 0.51
N THR A 208 -12.66 -0.85 -0.14
CA THR A 208 -12.59 0.62 -0.13
C THR A 208 -12.74 1.19 1.28
N GLU A 209 -13.60 0.59 2.10
CA GLU A 209 -13.81 0.97 3.51
C GLU A 209 -12.60 0.69 4.38
N THR A 210 -11.80 -0.33 4.05
CA THR A 210 -10.62 -0.71 4.85
C THR A 210 -9.63 0.45 4.99
N VAL A 211 -9.41 1.21 3.92
CA VAL A 211 -8.51 2.37 3.93
C VAL A 211 -9.05 3.47 4.85
N GLN A 212 -10.34 3.77 4.76
CA GLN A 212 -10.99 4.81 5.56
C GLN A 212 -10.99 4.43 7.04
N LEU A 213 -11.32 3.17 7.35
CA LEU A 213 -11.28 2.59 8.69
C LEU A 213 -9.90 2.71 9.33
N LEU A 214 -8.83 2.31 8.62
CA LEU A 214 -7.47 2.42 9.16
C LEU A 214 -7.07 3.87 9.42
N GLY A 215 -7.47 4.79 8.53
CA GLY A 215 -7.29 6.22 8.75
C GLY A 215 -8.02 6.70 10.01
N ALA A 216 -9.26 6.27 10.22
CA ALA A 216 -10.05 6.60 11.40
C ALA A 216 -9.41 6.06 12.68
N LEU A 217 -8.98 4.79 12.70
CA LEU A 217 -8.32 4.18 13.87
C LEU A 217 -7.00 4.90 14.26
N VAL A 218 -6.24 5.36 13.27
CA VAL A 218 -5.02 6.16 13.50
C VAL A 218 -5.37 7.55 14.05
N ARG A 219 -6.35 8.24 13.47
CA ARG A 219 -6.80 9.57 13.94
C ARG A 219 -7.41 9.50 15.35
N GLY A 220 -8.23 8.50 15.61
CA GLY A 220 -8.81 8.16 16.91
C GLY A 220 -7.81 7.58 17.91
N ARG A 221 -6.54 7.41 17.51
CA ARG A 221 -5.41 6.94 18.34
C ARG A 221 -5.60 5.54 18.93
N LEU A 222 -6.50 4.72 18.38
CA LEU A 222 -6.65 3.31 18.75
C LEU A 222 -5.46 2.47 18.26
N ILE A 223 -4.86 2.85 17.14
CA ILE A 223 -3.61 2.27 16.64
C ILE A 223 -2.65 3.39 16.20
N ARG A 224 -1.36 3.07 16.11
CA ARG A 224 -0.33 3.97 15.56
C ARG A 224 0.55 3.23 14.57
N ILE A 225 1.12 3.98 13.62
CA ILE A 225 2.07 3.43 12.64
C ILE A 225 3.32 2.96 13.38
N HIS A 226 3.75 1.74 13.09
CA HIS A 226 4.93 1.11 13.69
C HIS A 226 6.21 1.57 12.97
N PRO A 227 7.35 1.77 13.66
CA PRO A 227 8.60 2.23 13.05
C PRO A 227 9.18 1.26 12.01
N THR A 228 8.83 -0.02 12.07
CA THR A 228 9.24 -1.01 11.04
C THR A 228 8.36 -0.99 9.79
N THR A 229 7.54 0.03 9.59
CA THR A 229 6.74 0.21 8.37
C THR A 229 7.68 0.36 7.17
N PRO A 230 7.44 -0.32 6.03
CA PRO A 230 8.34 -0.19 4.89
C PRO A 230 8.32 1.22 4.31
N VAL A 231 9.43 1.62 3.70
CA VAL A 231 9.57 2.94 3.05
C VAL A 231 8.54 3.19 1.96
N THR A 232 8.05 2.14 1.31
CA THR A 232 7.02 2.22 0.25
C THR A 232 5.63 2.55 0.77
N ALA A 233 5.37 2.38 2.07
CA ALA A 233 4.08 2.70 2.67
C ALA A 233 3.97 4.18 3.08
N ILE A 234 5.06 4.95 2.96
CA ILE A 234 5.08 6.39 3.25
C ILE A 234 5.19 7.14 1.93
N GLU A 235 4.41 8.21 1.78
CA GLU A 235 4.54 9.08 0.62
C GLU A 235 5.75 10.02 0.85
N TRP A 236 6.63 10.09 -0.14
CA TRP A 236 7.84 10.92 -0.10
C TRP A 236 7.69 12.08 -1.09
N LYS A 237 8.22 13.26 -0.74
CA LYS A 237 8.16 14.43 -1.62
C LYS A 237 8.91 14.24 -2.94
N SER A 238 9.95 13.40 -2.93
CA SER A 238 10.78 13.10 -4.10
C SER A 238 11.18 11.62 -4.11
N SER A 239 11.27 11.05 -5.31
CA SER A 239 11.89 9.74 -5.50
C SER A 239 13.41 9.86 -5.59
N PHE A 240 14.12 8.73 -5.45
CA PHE A 240 15.56 8.69 -5.68
C PHE A 240 15.94 9.14 -7.10
N GLN A 241 15.11 8.81 -8.10
CA GLN A 241 15.34 9.22 -9.49
C GLN A 241 15.20 10.75 -9.66
N ASP A 242 14.23 11.36 -8.99
CA ASP A 242 14.05 12.82 -9.03
C ASP A 242 15.22 13.53 -8.33
N ALA A 243 15.67 13.00 -7.20
CA ALA A 243 16.83 13.52 -6.48
C ALA A 243 18.12 13.41 -7.31
N LEU A 244 18.33 12.28 -7.98
CA LEU A 244 19.46 12.07 -8.88
C LEU A 244 19.40 13.01 -10.10
N ALA A 245 18.21 13.20 -10.67
CA ALA A 245 18.02 14.14 -11.78
C ALA A 245 18.28 15.60 -11.35
N ALA A 246 17.85 15.99 -10.15
CA ALA A 246 18.13 17.32 -9.58
C ALA A 246 19.62 17.54 -9.31
N ALA A 247 20.34 16.48 -8.91
CA ALA A 247 21.80 16.48 -8.77
C ALA A 247 22.56 16.38 -10.12
N GLY A 248 21.85 16.41 -11.26
CA GLY A 248 22.47 16.33 -12.59
C GLY A 248 23.12 14.97 -12.90
N GLY A 249 22.71 13.90 -12.21
CA GLY A 249 23.28 12.57 -12.33
C GLY A 249 24.52 12.32 -11.47
N ASP A 250 24.96 13.30 -10.66
CA ASP A 250 26.05 13.12 -9.72
C ASP A 250 25.57 12.45 -8.43
N LEU A 251 26.08 11.25 -8.16
CA LEU A 251 25.72 10.45 -6.99
C LEU A 251 26.20 11.04 -5.67
N GLU A 252 27.34 11.75 -5.66
CA GLU A 252 27.87 12.37 -4.44
C GLU A 252 27.09 13.62 -4.02
N SER A 253 26.42 14.24 -4.99
CA SER A 253 25.60 15.44 -4.80
C SER A 253 24.13 15.14 -4.51
N VAL A 254 23.72 13.87 -4.47
CA VAL A 254 22.34 13.49 -4.10
C VAL A 254 22.12 13.81 -2.62
N GLU A 255 21.18 14.71 -2.34
CA GLU A 255 20.81 15.07 -0.96
C GLU A 255 20.31 13.85 -0.18
N LEU A 256 21.08 13.35 0.79
CA LEU A 256 20.71 12.19 1.61
C LEU A 256 19.58 12.45 2.63
N SER A 257 18.72 13.44 2.39
CA SER A 257 17.65 13.85 3.30
C SER A 257 16.28 13.72 2.63
N PRO A 258 15.81 12.49 2.36
CA PRO A 258 14.46 12.27 1.83
C PRO A 258 13.42 12.90 2.77
N GLN A 259 12.41 13.57 2.21
CA GLN A 259 11.39 14.24 3.03
C GLN A 259 10.06 13.49 2.97
N PRO A 260 9.58 12.90 4.09
CA PRO A 260 8.27 12.25 4.12
C PRO A 260 7.15 13.30 4.12
N THR A 261 6.05 13.05 3.41
CA THR A 261 4.85 13.90 3.48
C THR A 261 4.04 13.60 4.74
N SER A 262 2.88 14.24 4.92
CA SER A 262 1.92 13.89 5.98
C SER A 262 1.19 12.57 5.72
N ASN A 263 1.22 12.06 4.48
CA ASN A 263 0.38 10.96 4.05
C ASN A 263 1.12 9.62 4.11
N PHE A 264 0.34 8.56 4.16
CA PHE A 264 0.81 7.18 4.15
C PHE A 264 -0.23 6.30 3.45
N PHE A 265 0.20 5.11 3.03
CA PHE A 265 -0.65 4.09 2.41
C PHE A 265 -1.08 3.07 3.48
N PRO A 266 -2.34 3.08 3.94
CA PRO A 266 -2.73 2.30 5.12
C PRO A 266 -2.63 0.78 4.94
N LEU A 267 -2.87 0.26 3.73
CA LEU A 267 -2.85 -1.18 3.45
C LEU A 267 -1.43 -1.79 3.54
N ASP A 268 -0.41 -0.99 3.20
CA ASP A 268 1.01 -1.39 3.19
C ASP A 268 1.74 -1.03 4.50
N SER A 269 1.06 -0.29 5.39
CA SER A 269 1.60 0.14 6.67
C SER A 269 1.56 -0.97 7.71
N ARG A 270 2.45 -0.88 8.70
CA ARG A 270 2.41 -1.73 9.90
C ARG A 270 1.93 -0.89 11.07
N PHE A 271 1.15 -1.50 11.96
CA PHE A 271 0.55 -0.78 13.09
C PHE A 271 0.89 -1.43 14.43
N TYR A 272 0.65 -0.70 15.52
CA TYR A 272 0.66 -1.25 16.87
C TYR A 272 -0.39 -0.55 17.73
N ALA A 273 -0.86 -1.24 18.77
CA ALA A 273 -1.69 -0.66 19.81
C ALA A 273 -0.79 0.09 20.81
N PRO A 274 -0.92 1.43 20.94
CA PRO A 274 -0.01 2.25 21.74
C PRO A 274 -0.38 2.24 23.22
N PHE A 275 -0.81 1.10 23.76
CA PHE A 275 -1.33 1.03 25.11
C PHE A 275 -0.41 0.26 26.07
N ALA A 276 -0.54 0.50 27.39
CA ALA A 276 0.30 -0.10 28.44
C ALA A 276 1.80 0.28 28.33
N THR A 277 2.73 -0.67 28.55
CA THR A 277 4.19 -0.40 28.63
C THR A 277 4.99 -0.93 27.44
N SER A 278 4.38 -1.70 26.55
CA SER A 278 5.02 -2.31 25.38
C SER A 278 3.98 -2.63 24.32
N ALA A 279 4.40 -2.81 23.06
CA ALA A 279 3.46 -3.07 21.97
C ALA A 279 2.71 -4.40 22.13
N GLY A 280 3.36 -5.44 22.68
CA GLY A 280 2.73 -6.74 22.94
C GLY A 280 1.67 -6.68 24.05
N THR A 281 2.00 -6.06 25.19
CA THR A 281 1.03 -5.85 26.28
C THR A 281 -0.05 -4.84 25.89
N GLY A 282 0.26 -3.90 25.00
CA GLY A 282 -0.67 -2.90 24.51
C GLY A 282 -1.77 -3.47 23.65
N ALA A 283 -1.45 -4.45 22.80
CA ALA A 283 -2.46 -5.19 22.05
C ALA A 283 -3.44 -5.92 22.98
N GLN A 284 -2.93 -6.59 24.02
CA GLN A 284 -3.77 -7.29 25.01
C GLN A 284 -4.64 -6.34 25.83
N HIS A 285 -4.07 -5.21 26.27
CA HIS A 285 -4.80 -4.19 27.02
C HIS A 285 -5.91 -3.55 26.20
N LEU A 286 -5.63 -3.26 24.92
CA LEU A 286 -6.64 -2.74 24.00
C LEU A 286 -7.74 -3.77 23.75
N ASP A 287 -7.39 -5.03 23.48
CA ASP A 287 -8.38 -6.11 23.27
C ASP A 287 -9.32 -6.23 24.48
N ALA A 288 -8.78 -6.28 25.69
CA ALA A 288 -9.57 -6.38 26.92
C ALA A 288 -10.48 -5.17 27.11
N ALA A 289 -9.94 -3.95 26.97
CA ALA A 289 -10.71 -2.72 27.13
C ALA A 289 -11.82 -2.58 26.09
N LEU A 290 -11.57 -2.95 24.83
CA LEU A 290 -12.58 -2.90 23.77
C LEU A 290 -13.63 -4.00 23.95
N SER A 291 -13.24 -5.21 24.38
CA SER A 291 -14.18 -6.30 24.66
C SER A 291 -15.14 -5.94 25.79
N GLU A 292 -14.64 -5.30 26.86
CA GLU A 292 -15.48 -4.82 27.97
C GLU A 292 -16.44 -3.71 27.52
N ARG A 293 -15.95 -2.75 26.72
CA ARG A 293 -16.77 -1.63 26.23
C ARG A 293 -17.81 -2.04 25.19
N LEU A 294 -17.53 -3.07 24.40
CA LEU A 294 -18.44 -3.61 23.40
C LEU A 294 -19.42 -4.66 23.97
N THR A 295 -19.32 -4.97 25.26
CA THR A 295 -20.27 -5.87 25.93
C THR A 295 -21.69 -5.27 25.82
N PRO A 296 -22.67 -5.98 25.23
CA PRO A 296 -24.00 -5.41 24.92
C PRO A 296 -24.72 -4.74 26.09
N GLU A 297 -24.52 -5.24 27.31
CA GLU A 297 -25.08 -4.72 28.56
C GLU A 297 -24.52 -3.34 28.96
N HIS A 298 -23.36 -2.95 28.44
CA HIS A 298 -22.70 -1.67 28.74
C HIS A 298 -22.98 -0.59 27.70
N LEU A 299 -23.60 -0.96 26.58
CA LEU A 299 -23.84 -0.03 25.48
C LEU A 299 -25.05 0.86 25.77
N THR A 300 -24.91 2.15 25.46
CA THR A 300 -26.03 3.11 25.49
C THR A 300 -27.00 2.87 24.33
N ALA A 301 -28.17 3.50 24.36
CA ALA A 301 -29.16 3.39 23.29
C ALA A 301 -28.58 3.79 21.91
N GLY A 302 -27.85 4.90 21.83
CA GLY A 302 -27.19 5.30 20.58
C GLY A 302 -26.13 4.30 20.11
N GLN A 303 -25.42 3.65 21.04
CA GLN A 303 -24.45 2.61 20.70
C GLN A 303 -25.12 1.29 20.26
N HIS A 304 -26.32 0.97 20.75
CA HIS A 304 -27.13 -0.12 20.19
C HIS A 304 -27.54 0.18 18.74
N ASP A 305 -27.98 1.41 18.47
CA ASP A 305 -28.32 1.83 17.09
C ASP A 305 -27.10 1.73 16.16
N ASP A 306 -25.93 2.17 16.62
CA ASP A 306 -24.66 2.04 15.87
C ASP A 306 -24.29 0.56 15.63
N LEU A 307 -24.51 -0.31 16.64
CA LEU A 307 -24.24 -1.74 16.55
C LEU A 307 -25.15 -2.43 15.52
N LEU A 308 -26.44 -2.12 15.54
CA LEU A 308 -27.43 -2.62 14.59
C LEU A 308 -27.13 -2.11 13.17
N SER A 309 -26.76 -0.84 13.04
CA SER A 309 -26.35 -0.24 11.77
C SER A 309 -25.12 -0.94 11.19
N LEU A 310 -24.13 -1.22 12.03
CA LEU A 310 -22.93 -1.96 11.65
C LEU A 310 -23.26 -3.42 11.27
N ALA A 311 -24.13 -4.09 12.02
CA ALA A 311 -24.59 -5.44 11.68
C ALA A 311 -25.28 -5.47 10.31
N GLN A 312 -26.16 -4.51 10.03
CA GLN A 312 -26.81 -4.36 8.72
C GLN A 312 -25.77 -4.25 7.60
N GLU A 313 -24.82 -3.35 7.79
CA GLU A 313 -23.76 -3.08 6.82
C GLU A 313 -22.92 -4.32 6.57
N LEU A 314 -22.44 -5.00 7.62
CA LEU A 314 -21.58 -6.17 7.44
C LEU A 314 -22.35 -7.31 6.74
N ILE A 315 -23.62 -7.55 7.07
CA ILE A 315 -24.44 -8.53 6.33
C ILE A 315 -24.56 -8.14 4.85
N ALA A 316 -24.88 -6.88 4.55
CA ALA A 316 -25.06 -6.41 3.18
C ALA A 316 -23.75 -6.48 2.37
N GLU A 317 -22.67 -5.93 2.90
CA GLU A 317 -21.36 -5.88 2.23
C GLU A 317 -20.74 -7.27 2.07
N GLU A 318 -20.98 -8.20 3.00
CA GLU A 318 -20.61 -9.61 2.81
C GLU A 318 -21.37 -10.25 1.65
N ALA A 319 -22.66 -9.98 1.51
CA ALA A 319 -23.45 -10.46 0.39
C ALA A 319 -22.96 -9.89 -0.95
N LEU A 320 -22.55 -8.62 -0.98
CA LEU A 320 -21.98 -7.98 -2.16
C LEU A 320 -20.61 -8.56 -2.53
N ARG A 321 -19.76 -8.80 -1.53
CA ARG A 321 -18.45 -9.46 -1.73
C ARG A 321 -18.63 -10.86 -2.30
N TYR A 322 -19.56 -11.64 -1.76
CA TYR A 322 -19.90 -12.96 -2.30
C TYR A 322 -20.47 -12.87 -3.72
N PHE A 323 -21.37 -11.92 -4.00
CA PHE A 323 -21.92 -11.71 -5.33
C PHE A 323 -20.81 -11.44 -6.38
N THR A 324 -19.86 -10.56 -6.05
CA THR A 324 -18.72 -10.23 -6.91
C THR A 324 -17.81 -11.43 -7.13
N SER A 325 -17.42 -12.13 -6.06
CA SER A 325 -16.63 -13.37 -6.15
C SER A 325 -17.30 -14.43 -7.03
N ARG A 326 -18.64 -14.56 -6.95
CA ARG A 326 -19.40 -15.48 -7.81
C ARG A 326 -19.42 -15.08 -9.28
N LEU A 327 -19.42 -13.78 -9.60
CA LEU A 327 -19.27 -13.33 -10.98
C LEU A 327 -17.89 -13.72 -11.54
N GLU A 328 -16.84 -13.51 -10.75
CA GLU A 328 -15.46 -13.87 -11.11
C GLU A 328 -15.32 -15.38 -11.35
N ASP A 329 -15.81 -16.21 -10.42
CA ASP A 329 -15.82 -17.68 -10.55
C ASP A 329 -16.52 -18.16 -11.83
N LEU A 330 -17.57 -17.44 -12.24
CA LEU A 330 -18.36 -17.75 -13.43
C LEU A 330 -17.81 -17.09 -14.71
N ASN A 331 -16.65 -16.41 -14.63
CA ASN A 331 -16.02 -15.65 -15.71
C ASN A 331 -16.96 -14.61 -16.34
N LEU A 332 -17.82 -14.01 -15.51
CA LEU A 332 -18.70 -12.90 -15.87
C LEU A 332 -17.99 -11.57 -15.58
N PRO A 333 -18.31 -10.49 -16.33
CA PRO A 333 -17.70 -9.20 -16.07
C PRO A 333 -18.14 -8.65 -14.72
N THR A 334 -17.34 -7.73 -14.18
CA THR A 334 -17.70 -6.95 -13.00
C THR A 334 -18.97 -6.14 -13.24
N VAL A 335 -19.63 -5.76 -12.15
CA VAL A 335 -20.79 -4.87 -12.18
C VAL A 335 -20.30 -3.47 -12.56
N THR A 336 -21.01 -2.81 -13.47
CA THR A 336 -20.67 -1.42 -13.86
C THR A 336 -21.07 -0.44 -12.76
N ASP A 337 -20.38 0.69 -12.66
CA ASP A 337 -20.60 1.69 -11.61
C ASP A 337 -22.08 2.09 -11.44
N ASN A 338 -22.80 2.27 -12.56
CA ASN A 338 -24.24 2.61 -12.56
C ASN A 338 -25.14 1.53 -11.91
N HIS A 339 -24.69 0.28 -11.89
CA HIS A 339 -25.42 -0.86 -11.31
C HIS A 339 -24.92 -1.26 -9.92
N VAL A 340 -23.74 -0.81 -9.50
CA VAL A 340 -23.18 -1.07 -8.17
C VAL A 340 -24.09 -0.48 -7.10
N GLU A 341 -24.52 0.77 -7.25
CA GLU A 341 -25.38 1.43 -6.26
C GLU A 341 -26.74 0.74 -6.09
N ARG A 342 -27.36 0.31 -7.21
CA ARG A 342 -28.63 -0.42 -7.14
C ARG A 342 -28.49 -1.79 -6.49
N LEU A 343 -27.40 -2.49 -6.79
CA LEU A 343 -27.08 -3.76 -6.16
C LEU A 343 -26.86 -3.57 -4.65
N ARG A 344 -26.12 -2.52 -4.26
CA ARG A 344 -25.88 -2.14 -2.87
C ARG A 344 -27.18 -1.82 -2.15
N GLU A 345 -28.03 -0.98 -2.72
CA GLU A 345 -29.34 -0.63 -2.16
C GLU A 345 -30.21 -1.89 -1.92
N ALA A 346 -30.26 -2.80 -2.89
CA ALA A 346 -31.00 -4.05 -2.75
C ALA A 346 -30.43 -4.96 -1.64
N ALA A 347 -29.11 -5.06 -1.55
CA ALA A 347 -28.43 -5.85 -0.50
C ALA A 347 -28.70 -5.28 0.89
N TYR A 348 -28.59 -3.97 1.08
CA TYR A 348 -28.90 -3.31 2.36
C TYR A 348 -30.37 -3.47 2.75
N LYS A 349 -31.30 -3.37 1.79
CA LYS A 349 -32.73 -3.59 2.06
C LYS A 349 -33.01 -5.01 2.55
N VAL A 350 -32.49 -6.03 1.88
CA VAL A 350 -32.75 -7.42 2.29
C VAL A 350 -32.01 -7.81 3.58
N ALA A 351 -30.84 -7.21 3.85
CA ALA A 351 -30.07 -7.42 5.08
C ALA A 351 -30.85 -7.06 6.36
N ARG A 352 -31.82 -6.13 6.29
CA ARG A 352 -32.71 -5.79 7.41
C ARG A 352 -33.64 -6.92 7.83
N HIS A 353 -33.91 -7.86 6.93
CA HIS A 353 -34.99 -8.83 7.12
C HIS A 353 -34.51 -10.27 7.11
N ARG A 354 -33.41 -10.56 6.40
CA ARG A 354 -32.96 -11.93 6.15
C ARG A 354 -31.52 -12.15 6.64
N PRO A 355 -31.19 -13.35 7.14
CA PRO A 355 -29.83 -13.69 7.52
C PRO A 355 -28.92 -13.83 6.30
N LEU A 356 -27.61 -13.68 6.50
CA LEU A 356 -26.62 -13.66 5.43
C LEU A 356 -26.65 -14.92 4.54
N ALA A 357 -26.88 -16.11 5.11
CA ALA A 357 -26.96 -17.36 4.33
C ALA A 357 -28.08 -17.38 3.30
N GLU A 358 -29.23 -16.77 3.63
CA GLU A 358 -30.35 -16.66 2.71
C GLU A 358 -30.02 -15.68 1.59
N ILE A 359 -29.39 -14.55 1.92
CA ILE A 359 -28.98 -13.54 0.94
C ILE A 359 -27.91 -14.09 -0.01
N TYR A 360 -26.96 -14.88 0.50
CA TYR A 360 -26.03 -15.63 -0.34
C TYR A 360 -26.77 -16.55 -1.32
N ASN A 361 -27.87 -17.20 -0.92
CA ASN A 361 -28.66 -17.99 -1.84
C ASN A 361 -29.26 -17.15 -2.97
N LEU A 362 -29.76 -15.95 -2.64
CA LEU A 362 -30.27 -15.01 -3.64
C LEU A 362 -29.17 -14.58 -4.62
N ALA A 363 -28.00 -14.21 -4.11
CA ALA A 363 -26.82 -13.86 -4.92
C ALA A 363 -26.39 -15.01 -5.84
N TRP A 364 -26.32 -16.23 -5.30
CA TRP A 364 -25.97 -17.42 -6.07
C TRP A 364 -26.99 -17.73 -7.17
N ARG A 365 -28.31 -17.66 -6.89
CA ARG A 365 -29.35 -17.88 -7.91
C ARG A 365 -29.25 -16.85 -9.03
N SER A 366 -29.05 -15.58 -8.68
CA SER A 366 -28.97 -14.49 -9.63
C SER A 366 -27.75 -14.58 -10.55
N THR A 367 -26.57 -14.82 -9.99
CA THR A 367 -25.32 -15.00 -10.75
C THR A 367 -25.34 -16.27 -11.60
N ARG A 368 -25.87 -17.38 -11.08
CA ARG A 368 -26.05 -18.62 -11.84
C ARG A 368 -27.00 -18.43 -13.01
N SER A 369 -28.14 -17.77 -12.80
CA SER A 369 -29.11 -17.47 -13.86
C SER A 369 -28.47 -16.63 -14.98
N ALA A 370 -27.64 -15.64 -14.61
CA ALA A 370 -26.88 -14.86 -15.58
C ALA A 370 -25.87 -15.71 -16.37
N ALA A 371 -25.13 -16.61 -15.72
CA ALA A 371 -24.21 -17.53 -16.40
C ALA A 371 -24.94 -18.49 -17.35
N GLU A 372 -26.07 -19.06 -16.93
CA GLU A 372 -26.91 -19.90 -17.80
C GLU A 372 -27.46 -19.11 -19.00
N SER A 373 -27.83 -17.84 -18.80
CA SER A 373 -28.25 -16.94 -19.88
C SER A 373 -27.12 -16.62 -20.86
N ALA A 374 -25.89 -16.41 -20.34
CA ALA A 374 -24.69 -16.18 -21.15
C ALA A 374 -24.36 -17.39 -22.03
N GLN A 375 -24.50 -18.60 -21.49
CA GLN A 375 -24.29 -19.85 -22.24
C GLN A 375 -25.34 -20.04 -23.34
N LYS A 376 -26.61 -19.72 -23.05
CA LYS A 376 -27.72 -19.81 -24.03
C LYS A 376 -27.62 -18.76 -25.13
N ASN A 377 -26.99 -17.61 -24.87
CA ASN A 377 -26.90 -16.48 -25.80
C ASN A 377 -25.45 -16.03 -26.06
N PRO A 378 -24.61 -16.81 -26.76
CA PRO A 378 -23.18 -16.51 -26.92
C PRO A 378 -22.86 -15.21 -27.66
N ARG A 379 -23.83 -14.67 -28.42
CA ARG A 379 -23.69 -13.42 -29.18
C ARG A 379 -24.08 -12.17 -28.38
N ALA A 380 -24.67 -12.32 -27.19
CA ALA A 380 -25.01 -11.19 -26.35
C ALA A 380 -23.74 -10.53 -25.77
N PRO A 381 -23.68 -9.20 -25.66
CA PRO A 381 -22.57 -8.53 -24.99
C PRO A 381 -22.43 -9.06 -23.55
N ARG A 382 -21.22 -9.52 -23.19
CA ARG A 382 -20.96 -10.07 -21.85
C ARG A 382 -21.27 -9.08 -20.73
N ALA A 383 -21.04 -7.78 -20.97
CA ALA A 383 -21.39 -6.71 -20.03
C ALA A 383 -22.87 -6.73 -19.61
N ASN A 384 -23.79 -7.17 -20.48
CA ASN A 384 -25.21 -7.25 -20.14
C ASN A 384 -25.52 -8.39 -19.15
N MET A 385 -24.58 -9.32 -18.92
CA MET A 385 -24.79 -10.47 -18.04
C MET A 385 -24.64 -10.09 -16.56
N SER A 386 -23.72 -9.18 -16.22
CA SER A 386 -23.66 -8.65 -14.85
C SER A 386 -24.89 -7.80 -14.53
N THR A 387 -25.36 -6.98 -15.48
CA THR A 387 -26.65 -6.28 -15.38
C THR A 387 -27.82 -7.25 -15.17
N HIS A 388 -27.87 -8.36 -15.91
CA HIS A 388 -28.91 -9.38 -15.73
C HIS A 388 -28.84 -10.00 -14.32
N ALA A 389 -27.65 -10.30 -13.81
CA ALA A 389 -27.47 -10.81 -12.45
C ALA A 389 -27.99 -9.80 -11.41
N VAL A 390 -27.67 -8.50 -11.56
CA VAL A 390 -28.13 -7.44 -10.66
C VAL A 390 -29.66 -7.33 -10.68
N ASN A 391 -30.30 -7.27 -11.85
CA ASN A 391 -31.76 -7.19 -11.96
C ASN A 391 -32.47 -8.40 -11.31
N GLN A 392 -31.90 -9.60 -11.46
CA GLN A 392 -32.43 -10.81 -10.80
C GLN A 392 -32.27 -10.73 -9.29
N PHE A 393 -31.12 -10.26 -8.80
CA PHE A 393 -30.89 -10.09 -7.37
C PHE A 393 -31.85 -9.07 -6.77
N GLU A 394 -32.04 -7.92 -7.40
CA GLU A 394 -33.02 -6.92 -6.97
C GLU A 394 -34.43 -7.50 -6.89
N THR A 395 -34.85 -8.26 -7.91
CA THR A 395 -36.18 -8.89 -7.93
C THR A 395 -36.34 -9.89 -6.78
N HIS A 396 -35.33 -10.74 -6.56
CA HIS A 396 -35.34 -11.70 -5.46
C HIS A 396 -35.28 -11.02 -4.08
N ALA A 397 -34.45 -9.98 -3.94
CA ALA A 397 -34.32 -9.20 -2.72
C ALA A 397 -35.64 -8.51 -2.37
N LEU A 398 -36.27 -7.85 -3.34
CA LEU A 398 -37.59 -7.24 -3.16
C LEU A 398 -38.63 -8.27 -2.72
N HIS A 399 -38.67 -9.44 -3.37
CA HIS A 399 -39.58 -10.51 -2.98
C HIS A 399 -39.34 -10.99 -1.54
N ALA A 400 -38.07 -11.18 -1.14
CA ALA A 400 -37.69 -11.58 0.21
C ALA A 400 -38.06 -10.57 1.29
N VAL A 401 -38.09 -9.28 0.95
CA VAL A 401 -38.55 -8.19 1.82
C VAL A 401 -40.08 -8.15 1.88
N THR A 402 -40.77 -8.29 0.76
CA THR A 402 -42.25 -8.20 0.69
C THR A 402 -42.97 -9.42 1.24
N ASP A 403 -42.35 -10.60 1.17
CA ASP A 403 -42.87 -11.85 1.71
C ASP A 403 -41.89 -12.45 2.72
N PRO A 404 -42.00 -12.09 4.02
CA PRO A 404 -41.18 -12.67 5.09
C PRO A 404 -41.35 -14.19 5.26
N ALA A 405 -42.49 -14.75 4.82
CA ALA A 405 -42.73 -16.20 4.89
C ALA A 405 -42.12 -16.96 3.70
N TRP A 406 -41.57 -16.26 2.70
CA TRP A 406 -40.95 -16.90 1.55
C TRP A 406 -39.80 -17.83 1.98
N PRO A 407 -39.89 -19.15 1.72
CA PRO A 407 -38.84 -20.08 2.14
C PRO A 407 -37.61 -19.94 1.25
N ILE A 408 -36.54 -19.38 1.79
CA ILE A 408 -35.24 -19.29 1.14
C ILE A 408 -34.34 -20.37 1.74
N LYS A 409 -33.67 -21.14 0.88
CA LYS A 409 -32.73 -22.16 1.35
C LYS A 409 -31.45 -21.47 1.83
N ALA A 410 -31.16 -21.52 3.12
CA ALA A 410 -29.89 -21.06 3.68
C ALA A 410 -28.70 -21.93 3.21
N PHE A 411 -27.55 -21.30 2.98
CA PHE A 411 -26.27 -21.99 2.89
C PHE A 411 -25.72 -22.33 4.27
N GLY A 412 -25.20 -23.55 4.46
CA GLY A 412 -24.54 -23.95 5.70
C GLY A 412 -23.08 -23.53 5.78
N GLU A 413 -22.38 -23.50 4.64
CA GLU A 413 -20.98 -23.06 4.55
C GLU A 413 -20.70 -22.57 3.13
N VAL A 414 -19.88 -21.52 2.99
CA VAL A 414 -19.45 -20.97 1.70
C VAL A 414 -17.94 -21.14 1.56
N THR A 415 -17.53 -22.06 0.70
CA THR A 415 -16.11 -22.32 0.42
C THR A 415 -15.47 -21.11 -0.26
N GLY A 416 -14.32 -20.65 0.26
CA GLY A 416 -13.51 -19.60 -0.36
C GLY A 416 -14.01 -18.16 -0.15
N CYS A 417 -15.17 -17.95 0.49
CA CYS A 417 -15.72 -16.63 0.79
C CYS A 417 -16.26 -16.59 2.23
N GLY A 418 -15.41 -16.93 3.20
CA GLY A 418 -15.76 -16.87 4.63
C GLY A 418 -15.86 -15.42 5.12
N PRO A 419 -16.58 -15.13 6.22
CA PRO A 419 -16.79 -13.76 6.69
C PRO A 419 -15.48 -13.02 6.99
N SER A 420 -15.44 -11.73 6.68
CA SER A 420 -14.36 -10.78 6.99
C SER A 420 -14.07 -10.72 8.49
N ALA A 421 -12.87 -10.24 8.83
CA ALA A 421 -12.45 -10.14 10.23
C ALA A 421 -13.42 -9.32 11.08
N MET A 422 -13.95 -8.21 10.55
CA MET A 422 -14.96 -7.40 11.24
C MET A 422 -16.28 -8.15 11.42
N ALA A 423 -16.79 -8.83 10.40
CA ALA A 423 -18.02 -9.63 10.52
C ALA A 423 -17.84 -10.73 11.58
N ARG A 424 -16.71 -11.45 11.55
CA ARG A 424 -16.43 -12.47 12.57
C ARG A 424 -16.32 -11.88 13.97
N THR A 425 -15.72 -10.71 14.11
CA THR A 425 -15.58 -10.03 15.41
C THR A 425 -16.94 -9.59 15.94
N LEU A 426 -17.74 -8.91 15.13
CA LEU A 426 -19.08 -8.49 15.54
C LEU A 426 -19.94 -9.68 15.97
N PHE A 427 -20.07 -10.69 15.09
CA PHE A 427 -21.00 -11.79 15.35
C PHE A 427 -20.50 -12.74 16.44
N TYR A 428 -19.26 -13.24 16.36
CA TYR A 428 -18.79 -14.24 17.33
C TYR A 428 -18.25 -13.67 18.63
N THR A 429 -17.79 -12.42 18.66
CA THR A 429 -17.24 -11.82 19.89
C THR A 429 -18.23 -10.91 20.59
N VAL A 430 -18.88 -10.01 19.84
CA VAL A 430 -19.72 -8.98 20.45
C VAL A 430 -21.13 -9.52 20.69
N LEU A 431 -21.70 -10.22 19.69
CA LEU A 431 -23.09 -10.69 19.74
C LEU A 431 -23.23 -12.15 20.23
N ASP A 432 -22.15 -12.93 20.26
CA ASP A 432 -22.16 -14.39 20.50
C ASP A 432 -23.17 -15.14 19.61
N MET A 433 -23.17 -14.80 18.32
CA MET A 433 -24.12 -15.26 17.31
C MET A 433 -23.41 -15.75 16.04
N HIS A 434 -24.11 -16.55 15.23
CA HIS A 434 -23.56 -17.08 13.97
C HIS A 434 -23.94 -16.18 12.78
N PRO A 435 -22.97 -15.58 12.07
CA PRO A 435 -23.23 -14.55 11.04
C PRO A 435 -24.08 -15.05 9.87
N LEU A 436 -24.06 -16.35 9.58
CA LEU A 436 -24.84 -16.94 8.48
C LEU A 436 -26.32 -17.16 8.86
N GLU A 437 -26.62 -17.31 10.14
CA GLU A 437 -27.95 -17.75 10.61
C GLU A 437 -28.75 -16.63 11.27
N THR A 438 -28.06 -15.61 11.77
CA THR A 438 -28.64 -14.51 12.51
C THR A 438 -29.14 -13.41 11.57
N SER A 439 -30.41 -13.02 11.71
CA SER A 439 -30.98 -11.83 11.08
C SER A 439 -30.89 -10.60 12.01
N LEU A 440 -31.07 -9.40 11.47
CA LEU A 440 -31.11 -8.19 12.30
C LEU A 440 -32.22 -8.21 13.35
N THR A 441 -33.40 -8.74 12.99
CA THR A 441 -34.50 -8.93 13.93
C THR A 441 -34.10 -9.83 15.11
N ASP A 442 -33.29 -10.87 14.87
CA ASP A 442 -32.82 -11.75 15.94
C ASP A 442 -31.84 -11.03 16.87
N ILE A 443 -30.99 -10.16 16.31
CA ILE A 443 -30.07 -9.31 17.08
C ILE A 443 -30.87 -8.35 17.97
N GLU A 444 -31.82 -7.61 17.39
CA GLU A 444 -32.69 -6.67 18.12
C GLU A 444 -33.42 -7.35 19.29
N GLN A 445 -33.90 -8.58 19.10
CA GLN A 445 -34.62 -9.33 20.14
C GLN A 445 -33.71 -9.87 21.25
N ALA A 446 -32.43 -10.11 20.94
CA ALA A 446 -31.47 -10.67 21.86
C ALA A 446 -30.66 -9.62 22.63
N LEU A 447 -30.63 -8.36 22.16
CA LEU A 447 -29.94 -7.28 22.86
C LEU A 447 -30.59 -7.00 24.22
N PRO A 448 -29.77 -6.79 25.28
CA PRO A 448 -30.27 -6.40 26.60
C PRO A 448 -30.85 -4.99 26.58
N GLU A 449 -31.51 -4.57 27.67
CA GLU A 449 -31.95 -3.18 27.82
C GLU A 449 -30.72 -2.24 27.80
N PRO A 450 -30.76 -1.12 27.06
CA PRO A 450 -29.62 -0.22 26.96
C PRO A 450 -29.19 0.34 28.31
N ALA A 451 -27.88 0.50 28.51
CA ALA A 451 -27.34 1.15 29.70
C ALA A 451 -27.81 2.62 29.75
N PRO A 452 -28.11 3.15 30.95
CA PRO A 452 -28.48 4.55 31.10
C PRO A 452 -27.32 5.43 30.64
N GLU A 453 -27.63 6.46 29.85
CA GLU A 453 -26.62 7.43 29.43
C GLU A 453 -25.97 8.06 30.67
N PRO A 454 -24.63 8.14 30.71
CA PRO A 454 -23.96 8.79 31.83
C PRO A 454 -24.45 10.24 31.92
N LEU A 455 -25.09 10.57 33.04
CA LEU A 455 -25.50 11.94 33.39
C LEU A 455 -24.24 12.81 33.40
N THR A 456 -24.05 13.61 32.36
CA THR A 456 -23.00 14.62 32.33
C THR A 456 -23.21 15.55 33.54
N PRO A 457 -22.25 15.69 34.48
CA PRO A 457 -22.41 16.65 35.54
C PRO A 457 -22.49 18.04 34.90
N ALA A 458 -23.59 18.75 35.19
CA ALA A 458 -23.80 20.14 34.82
C ALA A 458 -22.72 20.99 35.50
N GLY A 459 -21.57 21.11 34.86
CA GLY A 459 -20.47 21.99 35.23
C GLY A 459 -20.19 22.91 34.06
N GLU A 460 -20.62 24.16 34.23
CA GLU A 460 -20.20 25.39 33.52
C GLU A 460 -19.11 25.17 32.45
N ALA A 461 -19.53 24.86 31.23
CA ALA A 461 -18.72 25.06 30.04
C ALA A 461 -19.60 25.75 29.00
N THR A 462 -19.33 27.03 28.78
CA THR A 462 -19.85 27.77 27.64
C THR A 462 -19.48 27.01 26.36
N PRO A 463 -20.42 26.60 25.50
CA PRO A 463 -20.10 25.76 24.35
C PRO A 463 -19.41 26.59 23.26
N GLN A 464 -18.21 26.18 22.88
CA GLN A 464 -17.54 26.70 21.67
C GLN A 464 -18.12 26.01 20.41
N PRO A 465 -18.23 26.73 19.28
CA PRO A 465 -18.68 26.16 18.01
C PRO A 465 -17.69 25.12 17.45
N PRO A 466 -18.16 24.24 16.54
CA PRO A 466 -17.34 23.17 15.97
C PRO A 466 -16.29 23.74 14.98
N THR A 467 -15.06 23.97 15.47
CA THR A 467 -13.90 24.28 14.62
C THR A 467 -13.22 22.98 14.19
N GLY A 468 -13.70 22.34 13.13
CA GLY A 468 -13.12 21.11 12.58
C GLY A 468 -13.27 21.04 11.06
N LYS A 469 -12.15 20.86 10.35
CA LYS A 469 -12.12 20.62 8.89
C LYS A 469 -12.69 19.23 8.57
N GLU A 470 -14.01 19.14 8.48
CA GLU A 470 -14.76 17.97 8.03
C GLU A 470 -15.32 18.22 6.62
N SER A 471 -15.88 17.18 5.99
CA SER A 471 -16.50 17.29 4.66
C SER A 471 -17.56 18.39 4.63
N GLU A 472 -17.65 19.18 3.55
CA GLU A 472 -18.64 20.27 3.45
C GLU A 472 -20.09 19.80 3.69
N ASP A 473 -20.41 18.54 3.41
CA ASP A 473 -21.76 17.96 3.61
C ASP A 473 -22.00 17.50 5.07
N GLU A 474 -20.95 17.09 5.78
CA GLU A 474 -21.02 16.75 7.21
C GLU A 474 -21.15 18.01 8.06
N GLU A 475 -20.49 19.09 7.64
CA GLU A 475 -20.52 20.41 8.30
C GLU A 475 -21.94 20.99 8.38
N LEU A 476 -22.73 20.92 7.30
CA LEU A 476 -24.11 21.43 7.32
C LEU A 476 -25.02 20.58 8.20
N SER A 477 -24.89 19.25 8.12
CA SER A 477 -25.68 18.32 8.93
C SER A 477 -25.40 18.49 10.42
N LEU A 478 -24.13 18.67 10.79
CA LEU A 478 -23.72 18.97 12.17
C LEU A 478 -24.20 20.35 12.62
N LEU A 479 -24.10 21.35 11.76
CA LEU A 479 -24.58 22.71 12.04
C LEU A 479 -26.09 22.72 12.32
N VAL A 480 -26.89 22.12 11.44
CA VAL A 480 -28.36 22.08 11.60
C VAL A 480 -28.75 21.29 12.85
N ARG A 481 -28.07 20.16 13.13
CA ARG A 481 -28.29 19.38 14.36
C ARG A 481 -27.93 20.17 15.61
N TRP A 482 -26.84 20.92 15.58
CA TRP A 482 -26.39 21.74 16.70
C TRP A 482 -27.39 22.88 16.97
N LEU A 483 -27.78 23.63 15.93
CA LEU A 483 -28.75 24.73 16.05
C LEU A 483 -30.12 24.23 16.55
N HIS A 484 -30.52 23.03 16.14
CA HIS A 484 -31.73 22.39 16.64
C HIS A 484 -31.61 21.96 18.11
N ALA A 485 -30.44 21.45 18.53
CA ALA A 485 -30.19 21.00 19.90
C ALA A 485 -30.04 22.17 20.91
N TYR A 486 -29.61 23.34 20.44
CA TYR A 486 -29.36 24.52 21.26
C TYR A 486 -30.17 25.72 20.76
N PRO A 487 -31.50 25.73 20.95
CA PRO A 487 -32.35 26.76 20.35
C PRO A 487 -32.20 28.15 21.00
N GLU A 488 -31.59 28.23 22.19
CA GLU A 488 -31.35 29.48 22.93
C GLU A 488 -29.96 30.11 22.64
N SER A 489 -29.10 29.45 21.85
CA SER A 489 -27.75 29.93 21.55
C SER A 489 -27.63 30.69 20.22
N TRP A 490 -28.74 30.89 19.51
CA TRP A 490 -28.79 31.63 18.25
C TRP A 490 -30.16 32.26 18.01
N ASP A 491 -30.21 33.26 17.13
CA ASP A 491 -31.44 33.97 16.76
C ASP A 491 -31.84 33.64 15.29
N PRO A 492 -33.02 33.06 15.05
CA PRO A 492 -33.53 32.78 13.69
C PRO A 492 -33.60 34.01 12.78
N ASP A 493 -33.88 35.18 13.35
CA ASP A 493 -33.96 36.43 12.60
C ASP A 493 -32.61 36.78 11.95
N THR A 494 -31.50 36.32 12.53
CA THR A 494 -30.15 36.52 11.99
C THR A 494 -29.97 35.82 10.66
N VAL A 495 -30.56 34.63 10.47
CA VAL A 495 -30.51 33.89 9.20
C VAL A 495 -31.30 34.61 8.11
N LEU A 496 -32.48 35.13 8.47
CA LEU A 496 -33.36 35.84 7.54
C LEU A 496 -32.78 37.20 7.14
N LYS A 497 -32.22 37.95 8.09
CA LYS A 497 -31.51 39.22 7.83
C LYS A 497 -30.26 38.99 6.97
N ALA A 498 -29.47 37.97 7.27
CA ALA A 498 -28.29 37.62 6.47
C ALA A 498 -28.65 37.23 5.03
N LEU A 499 -29.79 36.57 4.81
CA LEU A 499 -30.31 36.33 3.44
C LEU A 499 -30.68 37.62 2.71
N GLU A 500 -31.32 38.57 3.39
CA GLU A 500 -31.65 39.88 2.80
C GLU A 500 -30.39 40.68 2.45
N ASP A 501 -29.39 40.65 3.32
CA ASP A 501 -28.09 41.30 3.10
C ASP A 501 -27.34 40.66 1.94
N LEU A 502 -27.40 39.33 1.79
CA LEU A 502 -26.83 38.59 0.66
C LEU A 502 -27.53 38.91 -0.67
N ALA A 503 -28.84 39.18 -0.65
CA ALA A 503 -29.57 39.59 -1.86
C ALA A 503 -29.05 40.92 -2.42
N GLN A 504 -28.60 41.82 -1.54
CA GLN A 504 -28.06 43.13 -1.90
C GLN A 504 -26.57 43.06 -2.27
N SER A 505 -25.77 42.40 -1.43
CA SER A 505 -24.29 42.38 -1.50
C SER A 505 -23.68 41.28 -2.37
N ALA A 506 -24.46 40.25 -2.74
CA ALA A 506 -24.03 39.11 -3.55
C ALA A 506 -22.76 38.40 -3.04
N ALA A 507 -22.64 38.26 -1.71
CA ALA A 507 -21.59 37.49 -1.03
C ALA A 507 -20.13 37.94 -1.32
N GLY A 508 -19.91 39.18 -1.79
CA GLY A 508 -18.57 39.70 -2.08
C GLY A 508 -17.93 39.18 -3.38
N MET A 509 -18.75 38.69 -4.33
CA MET A 509 -18.28 38.17 -5.63
C MET A 509 -17.71 39.26 -6.54
N GLU A 510 -16.55 39.00 -7.15
CA GLU A 510 -15.82 39.95 -8.00
C GLU A 510 -16.47 40.13 -9.40
N TYR A 511 -17.13 39.10 -9.92
CA TYR A 511 -17.64 39.05 -11.29
C TYR A 511 -19.17 39.12 -11.38
N ASP A 512 -19.68 39.87 -12.36
CA ASP A 512 -21.12 40.14 -12.58
C ASP A 512 -21.98 38.89 -12.91
N VAL A 513 -21.36 37.82 -13.42
CA VAL A 513 -22.07 36.58 -13.75
C VAL A 513 -22.33 35.79 -12.47
N GLU A 514 -21.32 35.66 -11.62
CA GLU A 514 -21.36 34.99 -10.32
C GLU A 514 -22.27 35.74 -9.34
N GLN A 515 -22.24 37.08 -9.33
CA GLN A 515 -23.19 37.88 -8.55
C GLN A 515 -24.65 37.58 -8.93
N ARG A 516 -24.95 37.40 -10.23
CA ARG A 516 -26.30 37.02 -10.70
C ARG A 516 -26.68 35.61 -10.28
N VAL A 517 -25.74 34.67 -10.26
CA VAL A 517 -25.95 33.30 -9.79
C VAL A 517 -26.25 33.29 -8.29
N VAL A 518 -25.48 34.01 -7.47
CA VAL A 518 -25.72 34.16 -6.03
C VAL A 518 -27.08 34.80 -5.76
N ARG A 519 -27.40 35.93 -6.40
CA ARG A 519 -28.71 36.60 -6.21
C ARG A 519 -29.88 35.70 -6.58
N ARG A 520 -29.76 34.90 -7.64
CA ARG A 520 -30.80 33.93 -8.03
C ARG A 520 -30.95 32.82 -6.99
N ALA A 521 -29.84 32.32 -6.45
CA ALA A 521 -29.84 31.30 -5.41
C ALA A 521 -30.48 31.82 -4.12
N VAL A 522 -30.11 33.04 -3.69
CA VAL A 522 -30.73 33.73 -2.54
C VAL A 522 -32.22 33.98 -2.77
N ALA A 523 -32.63 34.41 -3.97
CA ALA A 523 -34.04 34.60 -4.28
C ALA A 523 -34.87 33.30 -4.18
N HIS A 524 -34.29 32.15 -4.55
CA HIS A 524 -34.94 30.85 -4.35
C HIS A 524 -35.10 30.52 -2.86
N LEU A 525 -34.10 30.83 -2.02
CA LEU A 525 -34.19 30.63 -0.57
C LEU A 525 -35.21 31.59 0.08
N GLN A 526 -35.28 32.85 -0.35
CA GLN A 526 -36.30 33.80 0.11
C GLN A 526 -37.71 33.38 -0.29
N GLN A 527 -37.88 32.81 -1.50
CA GLN A 527 -39.15 32.24 -1.92
C GLN A 527 -39.51 31.02 -1.05
N LEU A 528 -38.54 30.18 -0.69
CA LEU A 528 -38.74 29.07 0.24
C LEU A 528 -39.20 29.58 1.61
N THR A 529 -38.55 30.61 2.16
CA THR A 529 -38.98 31.27 3.40
C THR A 529 -40.44 31.71 3.32
N ALA A 530 -40.82 32.46 2.26
CA ALA A 530 -42.19 32.95 2.10
C ALA A 530 -43.24 31.83 1.98
N CYS A 531 -42.87 30.67 1.43
CA CYS A 531 -43.74 29.51 1.34
C CYS A 531 -43.87 28.74 2.67
N LEU A 532 -42.83 28.74 3.50
CA LEU A 532 -42.79 27.98 4.76
C LEU A 532 -43.30 28.77 5.98
N SER A 533 -43.13 30.09 6.01
CA SER A 533 -43.58 30.95 7.12
C SER A 533 -45.06 30.83 7.52
N PRO A 534 -46.02 30.51 6.61
CA PRO A 534 -47.42 30.30 7.01
C PRO A 534 -47.69 28.99 7.77
N VAL A 535 -46.75 28.04 7.75
CA VAL A 535 -46.96 26.65 8.21
C VAL A 535 -45.95 26.17 9.25
N LEU A 536 -44.80 26.83 9.36
CA LEU A 536 -43.73 26.50 10.31
C LEU A 536 -43.41 27.71 11.18
N ASP A 537 -42.86 27.45 12.37
CA ASP A 537 -42.34 28.52 13.22
C ASP A 537 -41.02 29.11 12.66
N GLU A 538 -40.64 30.29 13.13
CA GLU A 538 -39.49 31.04 12.61
C GLU A 538 -38.16 30.25 12.74
N ARG A 539 -38.00 29.45 13.80
CA ARG A 539 -36.83 28.58 14.02
C ARG A 539 -36.77 27.47 12.97
N GLN A 540 -37.88 26.79 12.73
CA GLN A 540 -38.00 25.73 11.74
C GLN A 540 -37.80 26.24 10.31
N VAL A 541 -38.30 27.44 10.01
CA VAL A 541 -38.07 28.10 8.71
C VAL A 541 -36.57 28.40 8.52
N ALA A 542 -35.90 28.96 9.52
CA ALA A 542 -34.47 29.27 9.43
C ALA A 542 -33.60 28.00 9.28
N LEU A 543 -33.92 26.92 9.99
CA LEU A 543 -33.23 25.63 9.83
C LEU A 543 -33.47 25.01 8.45
N ALA A 544 -34.69 25.06 7.94
CA ALA A 544 -35.03 24.56 6.61
C ALA A 544 -34.30 25.35 5.50
N VAL A 545 -34.18 26.66 5.67
CA VAL A 545 -33.42 27.55 4.78
C VAL A 545 -31.93 27.22 4.78
N LEU A 546 -31.33 26.99 5.95
CA LEU A 546 -29.93 26.56 6.07
C LEU A 546 -29.72 25.20 5.40
N ALA A 547 -30.57 24.22 5.68
CA ALA A 547 -30.51 22.90 5.06
C ALA A 547 -30.66 22.96 3.53
N ALA A 548 -31.53 23.84 3.01
CA ALA A 548 -31.77 24.01 1.58
C ALA A 548 -30.57 24.59 0.81
N THR A 549 -29.53 25.11 1.50
CA THR A 549 -28.31 25.57 0.83
C THR A 549 -27.59 24.46 0.06
N GLU A 550 -27.68 23.21 0.51
CA GLU A 550 -27.13 22.04 -0.18
C GLU A 550 -27.77 21.76 -1.54
N LEU A 551 -29.00 22.23 -1.76
CA LEU A 551 -29.68 22.06 -3.05
C LEU A 551 -29.16 23.01 -4.13
N LEU A 552 -28.29 23.96 -3.76
CA LEU A 552 -27.77 25.01 -4.63
C LEU A 552 -26.40 24.64 -5.22
N GLN A 553 -26.43 23.80 -6.25
CA GLN A 553 -25.24 23.14 -6.83
C GLN A 553 -24.53 23.93 -7.96
N HIS A 554 -24.98 25.14 -8.28
CA HIS A 554 -24.41 25.89 -9.40
C HIS A 554 -22.98 26.35 -9.05
N PRO A 555 -21.94 26.06 -9.87
CA PRO A 555 -20.57 26.44 -9.56
C PRO A 555 -20.38 27.95 -9.63
N VAL A 556 -19.61 28.50 -8.68
CA VAL A 556 -19.15 29.89 -8.62
C VAL A 556 -17.66 29.96 -8.26
N THR A 557 -16.98 30.99 -8.74
CA THR A 557 -15.59 31.29 -8.40
C THR A 557 -15.57 32.28 -7.24
N GLY A 558 -14.91 31.93 -6.13
CA GLY A 558 -14.80 32.81 -4.97
C GLY A 558 -13.79 33.95 -5.19
N SER A 559 -13.80 34.96 -4.33
CA SER A 559 -12.83 36.06 -4.31
C SER A 559 -11.41 35.65 -3.88
N ASP A 560 -11.27 34.44 -3.30
CA ASP A 560 -9.98 33.88 -2.91
C ASP A 560 -9.33 33.18 -4.12
N ARG A 561 -8.17 33.70 -4.57
CA ARG A 561 -7.42 33.21 -5.75
C ARG A 561 -6.96 31.75 -5.64
N SER A 562 -7.10 31.13 -4.47
CA SER A 562 -6.75 29.72 -4.21
C SER A 562 -7.95 28.75 -4.30
N ALA A 563 -9.19 29.24 -4.32
CA ALA A 563 -10.39 28.41 -4.29
C ALA A 563 -10.84 27.97 -5.70
N LYS A 564 -10.77 26.67 -5.98
CA LYS A 564 -11.41 26.03 -7.14
C LYS A 564 -12.94 26.23 -7.10
N ASN A 565 -13.60 26.10 -8.26
CA ASN A 565 -15.06 26.13 -8.44
C ASN A 565 -15.80 25.44 -7.27
N GLN A 566 -16.53 26.21 -6.47
CA GLN A 566 -17.33 25.71 -5.35
C GLN A 566 -18.83 25.91 -5.64
N PRO A 567 -19.73 25.07 -5.10
CA PRO A 567 -21.17 25.29 -5.23
C PRO A 567 -21.59 26.64 -4.62
N VAL A 568 -22.55 27.33 -5.25
CA VAL A 568 -23.10 28.58 -4.71
C VAL A 568 -23.74 28.38 -3.33
N GLY A 569 -24.23 27.16 -3.06
CA GLY A 569 -24.73 26.74 -1.76
C GLY A 569 -23.72 26.86 -0.63
N SER A 570 -22.47 26.41 -0.84
CA SER A 570 -21.45 26.45 0.21
C SER A 570 -21.03 27.89 0.53
N VAL A 571 -21.01 28.78 -0.48
CA VAL A 571 -20.79 30.21 -0.29
C VAL A 571 -21.90 30.85 0.55
N VAL A 572 -23.16 30.62 0.18
CA VAL A 572 -24.30 31.16 0.91
C VAL A 572 -24.32 30.62 2.34
N ARG A 573 -24.10 29.30 2.53
CA ARG A 573 -24.01 28.66 3.84
C ARG A 573 -22.94 29.29 4.73
N ARG A 574 -21.74 29.53 4.18
CA ARG A 574 -20.64 30.15 4.93
C ARG A 574 -21.03 31.53 5.46
N HIS A 575 -21.65 32.36 4.62
CA HIS A 575 -22.15 33.68 5.03
C HIS A 575 -23.25 33.62 6.09
N LEU A 576 -24.21 32.69 5.94
CA LEU A 576 -25.26 32.50 6.95
C LEU A 576 -24.68 31.99 8.28
N SER A 577 -23.72 31.07 8.23
CA SER A 577 -23.05 30.54 9.42
C SER A 577 -22.23 31.63 10.12
N GLN A 578 -21.49 32.45 9.37
CA GLN A 578 -20.79 33.62 9.92
C GLN A 578 -21.71 34.64 10.56
N ALA A 579 -22.93 34.84 10.02
CA ALA A 579 -23.91 35.71 10.65
C ALA A 579 -24.39 35.15 12.00
N ILE A 580 -24.56 33.83 12.11
CA ILE A 580 -25.02 33.16 13.33
C ILE A 580 -23.93 33.13 14.42
N PHE A 581 -22.68 32.81 14.06
CA PHE A 581 -21.59 32.58 15.03
C PHE A 581 -20.58 33.72 15.14
N GLY A 582 -20.65 34.72 14.26
CA GLY A 582 -19.59 35.70 14.07
C GLY A 582 -18.49 35.20 13.12
N THR A 583 -17.61 36.11 12.69
CA THR A 583 -16.44 35.77 11.87
C THR A 583 -15.36 35.12 12.74
N GLU A 584 -14.96 33.88 12.43
CA GLU A 584 -13.74 33.28 12.97
C GLU A 584 -12.49 33.86 12.29
N ASP A 585 -11.53 34.27 13.13
CA ASP A 585 -10.13 34.67 12.92
C ASP A 585 -9.77 36.11 12.49
N ASP A 586 -9.13 36.81 13.42
CA ASP A 586 -7.96 37.67 13.14
C ASP A 586 -6.83 37.31 14.15
N PRO A 587 -5.91 36.37 13.82
CA PRO A 587 -4.72 36.12 14.61
C PRO A 587 -3.65 37.15 14.18
N ALA A 588 -3.87 38.40 14.58
CA ALA A 588 -2.90 39.47 14.43
C ALA A 588 -3.01 40.44 15.61
N GLU A 589 -2.50 40.02 16.79
CA GLU A 589 -1.83 40.84 17.82
C GLU A 589 -1.73 40.05 19.14
N GLN A 590 -0.71 39.17 19.26
CA GLN A 590 0.07 38.93 20.49
C GLN A 590 1.28 38.04 20.24
#